data_AF-A0A5C4R8M3-F1
#
_entry.id   AF-A0A5C4R8M3-F1
#
_cell.length_a   1.000
_cell.length_b   1.000
_cell.length_c   1.000
_cell.angle_alpha   90.00
_cell.angle_beta   90.00
_cell.angle_gamma   90.00
#
_symmetry.space_group_name_H-M   'P 1'
#
loop_
_entity.id
_entity.type
_entity.pdbx_description
1 polymer ?
#
loop_
_entity_poly.entity_id
_entity_poly.type
_entity_poly.pdbx_seq_one_letter_code
_entity_poly.pdbx_strand_id
1 'polypeptide(L)'
;MTLIPSISIAVIPIHAPCLRLIARGLRSGNAVTMQPYPIAANPAAGLDRTMKTGEQTSVVQAIRAMLPQGVGLAVCDIDVPQPPLWPEEEAAVRRAVPSRIREFTAGRAAARLAMTDMGLMPGAVTTTAARAPAWPPGVSGSITHTARIAAAVVSRQADWPAIGLDLERAEPMSDDMAELIRHPLDHVDPVLSEPLAATLLFSAKEAAFKAQFPLTGLWIDYSQVPLTITADGFTLSVQGVPLSGHWRRAGELFATTVLIGREHADALRLGEGIWSV
;
A
#
# COMPACT_ATOMS: atom_id res chain seq x y z
N MET A 1 28.86 9.94 11.69
CA MET A 1 27.61 10.73 11.62
C MET A 1 26.62 9.88 10.84
N THR A 2 25.88 9.05 11.55
CA THR A 2 25.14 7.91 10.99
C THR A 2 23.76 8.40 10.58
N LEU A 3 23.45 8.31 9.29
CA LEU A 3 22.15 8.65 8.72
C LEU A 3 21.11 7.62 9.19
N ILE A 4 20.13 8.09 9.95
CA ILE A 4 18.95 7.30 10.35
C ILE A 4 18.09 7.11 9.08
N PRO A 5 17.77 5.87 8.67
CA PRO A 5 16.86 5.65 7.56
C PRO A 5 15.47 6.19 7.93
N SER A 6 14.91 7.03 7.06
CA SER A 6 13.56 7.57 7.22
C SER A 6 12.54 6.46 7.04
N ILE A 7 12.13 5.84 8.14
CA ILE A 7 10.92 5.02 8.21
C ILE A 7 9.76 5.99 7.97
N SER A 8 9.06 5.84 6.84
CA SER A 8 7.85 6.59 6.57
C SER A 8 6.73 6.06 7.47
N ILE A 9 6.76 6.49 8.73
CA ILE A 9 5.61 6.45 9.64
C ILE A 9 4.60 7.45 9.10
N ALA A 10 3.88 7.09 8.05
CA ALA A 10 2.79 7.87 7.49
C ALA A 10 1.42 7.27 7.85
N VAL A 11 1.32 6.45 8.91
CA VAL A 11 0.05 5.85 9.37
C VAL A 11 0.04 5.62 10.90
N ILE A 12 0.73 6.44 11.71
CA ILE A 12 0.43 6.52 13.15
C ILE A 12 0.03 7.97 13.48
N PRO A 13 -1.27 8.31 13.48
CA PRO A 13 -1.71 9.57 14.06
C PRO A 13 -1.62 9.45 15.58
N ILE A 14 -0.56 10.05 16.14
CA ILE A 14 -0.59 10.54 17.52
C ILE A 14 -1.80 11.46 17.62
N HIS A 15 -2.70 11.18 18.56
CA HIS A 15 -3.98 11.86 18.78
C HIS A 15 -3.91 13.39 18.67
N ALA A 16 -4.85 14.00 17.94
CA ALA A 16 -5.22 15.40 18.13
C ALA A 16 -6.71 15.60 17.78
N PRO A 17 -7.54 16.21 18.67
CA PRO A 17 -8.88 16.62 18.31
C PRO A 17 -8.84 18.06 17.78
N CYS A 18 -9.43 18.33 16.61
CA CYS A 18 -10.05 19.64 16.34
C CYS A 18 -10.95 19.59 15.09
N LEU A 19 -12.25 19.73 15.33
CA LEU A 19 -13.28 20.09 14.36
C LEU A 19 -13.08 21.54 13.86
N ARG A 20 -13.31 21.82 12.57
CA ARG A 20 -14.43 22.65 12.03
C ARG A 20 -14.19 23.20 10.59
N LEU A 21 -15.21 22.96 9.76
CA LEU A 21 -15.85 23.80 8.71
C LEU A 21 -15.16 24.18 7.37
N ILE A 22 -15.59 23.46 6.32
CA ILE A 22 -16.29 23.85 5.06
C ILE A 22 -16.40 25.36 4.68
N ALA A 23 -16.09 25.74 3.42
CA ALA A 23 -17.06 26.13 2.35
C ALA A 23 -16.48 26.86 1.10
N ARG A 24 -17.01 26.48 -0.09
CA ARG A 24 -17.13 27.20 -1.41
C ARG A 24 -15.87 27.26 -2.32
N GLY A 25 -15.94 27.13 -3.65
CA GLY A 25 -17.06 27.12 -4.62
C GLY A 25 -16.61 26.70 -6.04
N LEU A 26 -17.60 26.53 -6.92
CA LEU A 26 -17.60 25.88 -8.24
C LEU A 26 -17.12 26.73 -9.45
N ARG A 27 -16.98 26.01 -10.59
CA ARG A 27 -17.02 26.39 -12.05
C ARG A 27 -15.64 26.76 -12.63
N SER A 28 -15.21 26.35 -13.83
CA SER A 28 -15.79 25.82 -15.08
C SER A 28 -14.60 25.22 -15.88
N GLY A 29 -14.70 24.10 -16.61
CA GLY A 29 -15.16 24.04 -18.00
C GLY A 29 -14.03 24.34 -18.99
N ASN A 30 -13.34 23.31 -19.51
CA ASN A 30 -12.75 23.29 -20.86
C ASN A 30 -12.24 21.88 -21.23
N ALA A 31 -12.56 21.45 -22.45
CA ALA A 31 -12.14 20.19 -23.03
C ALA A 31 -10.65 20.23 -23.40
N VAL A 32 -9.89 19.21 -23.01
CA VAL A 32 -8.46 19.05 -23.36
C VAL A 32 -8.33 17.87 -24.33
N THR A 33 -7.86 18.17 -25.53
CA THR A 33 -7.53 17.20 -26.58
C THR A 33 -6.26 16.43 -26.20
N MET A 34 -6.35 15.10 -26.10
CA MET A 34 -5.22 14.21 -25.79
C MET A 34 -4.33 14.01 -27.02
N GLN A 35 -3.04 14.34 -26.92
CA GLN A 35 -2.01 13.90 -27.87
C GLN A 35 -1.14 12.78 -27.26
N PRO A 36 -0.69 11.80 -28.05
CA PRO A 36 0.09 10.65 -27.55
C PRO A 36 1.51 11.03 -27.12
N TYR A 37 1.95 10.42 -26.00
CA TYR A 37 3.23 10.65 -25.32
C TYR A 37 4.36 9.84 -25.98
N PRO A 38 5.48 10.46 -26.44
CA PRO A 38 6.62 9.71 -26.96
C PRO A 38 7.60 9.30 -25.84
N ILE A 39 7.99 8.03 -25.84
CA ILE A 39 9.02 7.46 -24.95
C ILE A 39 10.39 7.70 -25.57
N ALA A 40 11.24 8.52 -24.94
CA ALA A 40 12.64 8.67 -25.36
C ALA A 40 13.57 7.92 -24.39
N ALA A 41 14.36 6.98 -24.91
CA ALA A 41 15.39 6.25 -24.18
C ALA A 41 16.75 6.98 -24.25
N ASN A 42 17.52 6.97 -23.15
CA ASN A 42 18.89 7.51 -23.06
C ASN A 42 19.90 6.40 -22.69
N PRO A 43 21.08 6.26 -23.37
CA PRO A 43 21.89 5.03 -23.37
C PRO A 43 23.03 4.92 -22.33
N ALA A 44 23.21 5.86 -21.39
CA ALA A 44 24.41 5.88 -20.52
C ALA A 44 24.32 5.13 -19.16
N ALA A 45 23.51 4.07 -19.03
CA ALA A 45 23.08 3.56 -17.72
C ALA A 45 23.12 2.02 -17.55
N GLY A 46 24.10 1.35 -18.14
CA GLY A 46 24.06 -0.11 -18.32
C GLY A 46 24.19 -0.97 -17.05
N LEU A 47 25.03 -0.61 -16.07
CA LEU A 47 25.35 -1.53 -14.97
C LEU A 47 24.40 -1.37 -13.75
N ASP A 48 24.13 -0.13 -13.35
CA ASP A 48 23.21 0.21 -12.25
C ASP A 48 21.73 -0.07 -12.60
N ARG A 49 21.33 0.16 -13.87
CA ARG A 49 19.97 -0.24 -14.31
C ARG A 49 19.78 -1.75 -14.30
N THR A 50 20.80 -2.56 -14.58
CA THR A 50 20.64 -4.02 -14.66
C THR A 50 20.33 -4.62 -13.29
N MET A 51 21.03 -4.19 -12.22
CA MET A 51 20.70 -4.61 -10.85
C MET A 51 19.33 -4.09 -10.38
N LYS A 52 19.02 -2.81 -10.67
CA LYS A 52 17.71 -2.19 -10.34
C LYS A 52 16.53 -2.85 -11.05
N THR A 53 16.74 -3.29 -12.29
CA THR A 53 15.73 -4.05 -13.06
C THR A 53 15.51 -5.44 -12.45
N GLY A 54 16.58 -6.07 -11.94
CA GLY A 54 16.50 -7.36 -11.24
C GLY A 54 15.70 -7.30 -9.94
N GLU A 55 15.92 -6.27 -9.11
CA GLU A 55 15.16 -6.05 -7.87
C GLU A 55 13.67 -5.84 -8.16
N GLN A 56 13.32 -4.94 -9.08
CA GLN A 56 11.92 -4.70 -9.47
C GLN A 56 11.26 -5.95 -10.06
N THR A 57 11.98 -6.73 -10.87
CA THR A 57 11.48 -7.99 -11.41
C THR A 57 11.17 -8.98 -10.27
N SER A 58 12.06 -9.10 -9.28
CA SER A 58 11.84 -9.99 -8.14
C SER A 58 10.64 -9.55 -7.29
N VAL A 59 10.44 -8.24 -7.11
CA VAL A 59 9.27 -7.68 -6.40
C VAL A 59 7.98 -7.94 -7.16
N VAL A 60 7.95 -7.69 -8.46
CA VAL A 60 6.78 -7.97 -9.30
C VAL A 60 6.44 -9.47 -9.25
N GLN A 61 7.43 -10.35 -9.39
CA GLN A 61 7.22 -11.81 -9.33
C GLN A 61 6.69 -12.26 -7.96
N ALA A 62 7.28 -11.77 -6.87
CA ALA A 62 6.84 -12.11 -5.52
C ALA A 62 5.41 -11.61 -5.26
N ILE A 63 5.10 -10.35 -5.55
CA ILE A 63 3.74 -9.83 -5.35
C ILE A 63 2.76 -10.60 -6.25
N ARG A 64 3.07 -10.78 -7.53
CA ARG A 64 2.18 -11.49 -8.47
C ARG A 64 1.84 -12.91 -7.99
N ALA A 65 2.79 -13.62 -7.39
CA ALA A 65 2.60 -14.97 -6.87
C ALA A 65 1.70 -15.05 -5.61
N MET A 66 1.27 -13.91 -5.06
CA MET A 66 0.28 -13.82 -3.98
C MET A 66 -1.09 -13.37 -4.48
N LEU A 67 -1.20 -12.88 -5.72
CA LEU A 67 -2.41 -12.27 -6.23
C LEU A 67 -3.22 -13.26 -7.07
N PRO A 68 -4.57 -13.29 -6.92
CA PRO A 68 -5.42 -14.03 -7.84
C PRO A 68 -5.44 -13.38 -9.22
N GLN A 69 -6.00 -14.10 -10.20
CA GLN A 69 -6.33 -13.52 -11.49
C GLN A 69 -7.30 -12.34 -11.32
N GLY A 70 -7.22 -11.35 -12.22
CA GLY A 70 -8.10 -10.17 -12.19
C GLY A 70 -7.67 -9.06 -11.22
N VAL A 71 -6.47 -9.16 -10.62
CA VAL A 71 -5.85 -8.08 -9.87
C VAL A 71 -4.68 -7.52 -10.69
N GLY A 72 -4.71 -6.23 -11.01
CA GLY A 72 -3.61 -5.54 -11.67
C GLY A 72 -2.46 -5.24 -10.70
N LEU A 73 -1.23 -5.25 -11.19
CA LEU A 73 -0.03 -4.92 -10.42
C LEU A 73 0.92 -4.09 -11.26
N ALA A 74 1.51 -3.06 -10.65
CA ALA A 74 2.67 -2.39 -11.22
C ALA A 74 3.63 -1.91 -10.12
N VAL A 75 4.90 -1.75 -10.50
CA VAL A 75 5.99 -1.24 -9.67
C VAL A 75 6.72 -0.15 -10.45
N CYS A 76 7.09 0.93 -9.76
CA CYS A 76 7.84 2.06 -10.31
C CYS A 76 9.08 2.34 -9.46
N ASP A 77 10.19 2.69 -10.10
CA ASP A 77 11.37 3.24 -9.43
C ASP A 77 11.14 4.69 -9.02
N ILE A 78 11.34 5.02 -7.75
CA ILE A 78 11.15 6.38 -7.22
C ILE A 78 12.23 7.34 -7.75
N ASP A 79 13.41 6.84 -8.07
CA ASP A 79 14.54 7.66 -8.54
C ASP A 79 14.52 7.86 -10.07
N VAL A 80 13.65 7.17 -10.79
CA VAL A 80 13.44 7.39 -12.22
C VAL A 80 12.35 8.44 -12.42
N PRO A 81 12.54 9.42 -13.33
CA PRO A 81 11.50 10.39 -13.66
C PRO A 81 10.20 9.69 -14.08
N GLN A 82 9.12 10.02 -13.36
CA GLN A 82 7.79 9.49 -13.59
C GLN A 82 6.97 10.46 -14.44
N PRO A 83 5.90 9.99 -15.12
CA PRO A 83 4.93 10.89 -15.72
C PRO A 83 4.41 11.89 -14.68
N PRO A 84 4.13 13.14 -15.07
CA PRO A 84 3.64 14.14 -14.15
C PRO A 84 2.34 13.69 -13.46
N LEU A 85 2.11 14.20 -12.25
CA LEU A 85 0.84 14.04 -11.56
C LEU A 85 -0.29 14.61 -12.42
N TRP A 86 -1.47 14.02 -12.30
CA TRP A 86 -2.66 14.64 -12.88
C TRP A 86 -3.05 15.86 -12.04
N PRO A 87 -3.69 16.89 -12.62
CA PRO A 87 -4.02 18.12 -11.90
C PRO A 87 -4.80 17.89 -10.59
N GLU A 88 -5.67 16.87 -10.57
CA GLU A 88 -6.46 16.47 -9.40
C GLU A 88 -5.59 15.90 -8.25
N GLU A 89 -4.39 15.39 -8.55
CA GLU A 89 -3.47 14.76 -7.61
C GLU A 89 -2.47 15.76 -6.99
N GLU A 90 -2.17 16.86 -7.69
CA GLU A 90 -1.15 17.84 -7.30
C GLU A 90 -1.42 18.49 -5.93
N ALA A 91 -2.70 18.68 -5.58
CA ALA A 91 -3.10 19.32 -4.33
C ALA A 91 -2.54 18.57 -3.10
N ALA A 92 -2.39 17.24 -3.18
CA ALA A 92 -1.91 16.41 -2.08
C ALA A 92 -0.43 16.65 -1.73
N VAL A 93 0.36 17.17 -2.68
CA VAL A 93 1.82 17.33 -2.52
C VAL A 93 2.30 18.76 -2.66
N ARG A 94 1.39 19.74 -2.76
CA ARG A 94 1.72 21.16 -2.97
C ARG A 94 2.74 21.73 -1.98
N ARG A 95 2.75 21.23 -0.74
CA ARG A 95 3.65 21.65 0.35
C ARG A 95 4.62 20.55 0.79
N ALA A 96 4.70 19.47 0.02
CA ALA A 96 5.52 18.33 0.36
C ALA A 96 6.99 18.59 0.02
N VAL A 97 7.88 17.98 0.79
CA VAL A 97 9.32 17.98 0.48
C VAL A 97 9.60 17.19 -0.81
N PRO A 98 10.73 17.44 -1.51
CA PRO A 98 11.01 16.80 -2.80
C PRO A 98 10.99 15.27 -2.80
N SER A 99 11.47 14.62 -1.73
CA SER A 99 11.40 13.14 -1.61
C SER A 99 9.97 12.64 -1.62
N ARG A 100 9.10 13.30 -0.84
CA ARG A 100 7.68 12.96 -0.77
C ARG A 100 6.95 13.20 -2.08
N ILE A 101 7.32 14.23 -2.84
CA ILE A 101 6.78 14.46 -4.19
C ILE A 101 7.15 13.29 -5.11
N ARG A 102 8.42 12.81 -5.08
CA ARG A 102 8.85 11.66 -5.89
C ARG A 102 8.10 10.38 -5.51
N GLU A 103 8.05 10.05 -4.22
CA GLU A 103 7.31 8.88 -3.71
C GLU A 103 5.85 8.90 -4.15
N PHE A 104 5.17 10.03 -3.93
CA PHE A 104 3.76 10.18 -4.29
C PHE A 104 3.55 10.06 -5.80
N THR A 105 4.40 10.70 -6.60
CA THR A 105 4.33 10.64 -8.07
C THR A 105 4.54 9.21 -8.58
N ALA A 106 5.54 8.50 -8.05
CA ALA A 106 5.79 7.10 -8.40
C ALA A 106 4.64 6.18 -7.97
N GLY A 107 4.05 6.39 -6.78
CA GLY A 107 2.88 5.63 -6.35
C GLY A 107 1.67 5.85 -7.23
N ARG A 108 1.43 7.09 -7.70
CA ARG A 108 0.33 7.40 -8.63
C ARG A 108 0.59 6.87 -10.05
N ALA A 109 1.83 6.90 -10.51
CA ALA A 109 2.22 6.25 -11.75
C ALA A 109 2.00 4.73 -11.69
N ALA A 110 2.43 4.07 -10.61
CA ALA A 110 2.20 2.65 -10.38
C ALA A 110 0.70 2.32 -10.35
N ALA A 111 -0.12 3.12 -9.68
CA ALA A 111 -1.57 2.90 -9.64
C ALA A 111 -2.21 2.91 -11.05
N ARG A 112 -1.84 3.86 -11.90
CA ARG A 112 -2.33 3.95 -13.29
C ARG A 112 -1.83 2.81 -14.17
N LEU A 113 -0.59 2.40 -13.99
CA LEU A 113 -0.03 1.23 -14.69
C LEU A 113 -0.73 -0.07 -14.24
N ALA A 114 -1.02 -0.22 -12.95
CA ALA A 114 -1.76 -1.36 -12.42
C ALA A 114 -3.20 -1.40 -12.97
N MET A 115 -3.86 -0.24 -13.12
CA MET A 115 -5.17 -0.17 -13.81
C MET A 115 -5.06 -0.68 -15.24
N THR A 116 -4.04 -0.25 -15.97
CA THR A 116 -3.79 -0.67 -17.35
C THR A 116 -3.53 -2.18 -17.45
N ASP A 117 -2.70 -2.72 -16.54
CA ASP A 117 -2.41 -4.16 -16.42
C ASP A 117 -3.68 -4.99 -16.17
N MET A 118 -4.64 -4.45 -15.41
CA MET A 118 -5.95 -5.07 -15.18
C MET A 118 -6.94 -4.90 -16.35
N GLY A 119 -6.58 -4.15 -17.39
CA GLY A 119 -7.48 -3.78 -18.49
C GLY A 119 -8.54 -2.74 -18.11
N LEU A 120 -8.29 -1.93 -17.08
CA LEU A 120 -9.10 -0.78 -16.69
C LEU A 120 -8.57 0.51 -17.31
N MET A 121 -9.46 1.48 -17.51
CA MET A 121 -9.07 2.82 -17.90
C MET A 121 -8.30 3.50 -16.75
N PRO A 122 -7.10 4.04 -16.98
CA PRO A 122 -6.38 4.83 -15.99
C PRO A 122 -7.21 6.03 -15.53
N GLY A 123 -7.21 6.30 -14.22
CA GLY A 123 -7.86 7.47 -13.63
C GLY A 123 -6.97 8.12 -12.57
N ALA A 124 -7.27 9.38 -12.22
CA ALA A 124 -6.63 10.05 -11.10
C ALA A 124 -6.93 9.31 -9.82
N VAL A 125 -5.91 9.10 -8.99
CA VAL A 125 -6.07 8.60 -7.63
C VAL A 125 -5.81 9.76 -6.69
N THR A 126 -6.86 10.44 -6.24
CA THR A 126 -6.68 11.58 -5.33
C THR A 126 -6.42 11.10 -3.89
N THR A 127 -6.48 12.00 -2.93
CA THR A 127 -6.21 11.68 -1.52
C THR A 127 -7.44 12.06 -0.70
N THR A 128 -7.95 11.14 0.10
CA THR A 128 -9.08 11.39 0.99
C THR A 128 -8.66 12.31 2.15
N ALA A 129 -9.63 12.82 2.92
CA ALA A 129 -9.34 13.57 4.15
C ALA A 129 -8.50 12.77 5.16
N ALA A 130 -8.65 11.45 5.18
CA ALA A 130 -7.88 10.52 6.00
C ALA A 130 -6.52 10.13 5.39
N ARG A 131 -6.09 10.80 4.30
CA ARG A 131 -4.84 10.54 3.57
C ARG A 131 -4.76 9.19 2.85
N ALA A 132 -5.85 8.43 2.78
CA ALA A 132 -5.93 7.22 1.98
C ALA A 132 -6.05 7.55 0.47
N PRO A 133 -5.62 6.66 -0.44
CA PRO A 133 -5.90 6.79 -1.86
C PRO A 133 -7.41 6.82 -2.14
N ALA A 134 -7.87 7.80 -2.92
CA ALA A 134 -9.24 7.87 -3.42
C ALA A 134 -9.29 7.29 -4.83
N TRP A 135 -9.74 6.04 -4.94
CA TRP A 135 -9.80 5.30 -6.20
C TRP A 135 -10.93 5.79 -7.12
N PRO A 136 -10.77 5.70 -8.45
CA PRO A 136 -11.86 5.93 -9.39
C PRO A 136 -13.08 5.02 -9.10
N PRO A 137 -14.30 5.44 -9.47
CA PRO A 137 -15.50 4.64 -9.26
C PRO A 137 -15.37 3.21 -9.81
N GLY A 138 -15.75 2.22 -9.00
CA GLY A 138 -15.68 0.80 -9.37
C GLY A 138 -14.29 0.18 -9.26
N VAL A 139 -13.27 0.94 -8.83
CA VAL A 139 -11.90 0.45 -8.60
C VAL A 139 -11.61 0.41 -7.10
N SER A 140 -10.95 -0.66 -6.67
CA SER A 140 -10.33 -0.76 -5.34
C SER A 140 -8.84 -1.04 -5.51
N GLY A 141 -8.04 -0.77 -4.48
CA GLY A 141 -6.61 -1.05 -4.53
C GLY A 141 -5.84 -0.59 -3.31
N SER A 142 -4.54 -0.84 -3.35
CA SER A 142 -3.57 -0.34 -2.37
C SER A 142 -2.33 0.21 -3.08
N ILE A 143 -1.69 1.18 -2.45
CA ILE A 143 -0.40 1.74 -2.86
C ILE A 143 0.54 1.64 -1.68
N THR A 144 1.76 1.17 -1.91
CA THR A 144 2.85 1.19 -0.93
C THR A 144 4.13 1.69 -1.57
N HIS A 145 5.08 2.11 -0.76
CA HIS A 145 6.40 2.51 -1.24
C HIS A 145 7.46 2.23 -0.18
N THR A 146 8.67 1.95 -0.65
CA THR A 146 9.89 2.01 0.15
C THR A 146 10.61 3.32 -0.16
N ALA A 147 11.89 3.43 0.21
CA ALA A 147 12.74 4.54 -0.23
C ALA A 147 13.08 4.50 -1.73
N ARG A 148 12.93 3.34 -2.39
CA ARG A 148 13.42 3.09 -3.76
C ARG A 148 12.33 2.74 -4.76
N ILE A 149 11.27 2.08 -4.30
CA ILE A 149 10.21 1.60 -5.18
C ILE A 149 8.84 2.00 -4.66
N ALA A 150 7.92 2.25 -5.58
CA ALA A 150 6.50 2.35 -5.28
C ALA A 150 5.75 1.24 -6.01
N ALA A 151 4.80 0.61 -5.35
CA ALA A 151 4.00 -0.48 -5.91
C ALA A 151 2.52 -0.20 -5.71
N ALA A 152 1.71 -0.65 -6.66
CA ALA A 152 0.26 -0.58 -6.56
C ALA A 152 -0.38 -1.87 -7.05
N VAL A 153 -1.46 -2.25 -6.36
CA VAL A 153 -2.37 -3.32 -6.79
C VAL A 153 -3.76 -2.76 -6.90
N VAL A 154 -4.49 -3.18 -7.93
CA VAL A 154 -5.86 -2.72 -8.19
C VAL A 154 -6.76 -3.86 -8.61
N SER A 155 -8.04 -3.72 -8.33
CA SER A 155 -9.06 -4.64 -8.81
C SER A 155 -10.37 -3.91 -9.10
N ARG A 156 -11.34 -4.63 -9.69
CA ARG A 156 -12.73 -4.20 -9.68
C ARG A 156 -13.24 -4.33 -8.26
N GLN A 157 -13.82 -3.25 -7.75
CA GLN A 157 -14.43 -3.22 -6.43
C GLN A 157 -15.54 -4.28 -6.26
N ALA A 158 -16.18 -4.70 -7.35
CA ALA A 158 -17.19 -5.75 -7.34
C ALA A 158 -16.63 -7.15 -7.02
N ASP A 159 -15.37 -7.41 -7.40
CA ASP A 159 -14.67 -8.68 -7.21
C ASP A 159 -13.95 -8.68 -5.85
N TRP A 160 -13.16 -7.62 -5.60
CA TRP A 160 -12.48 -7.39 -4.32
C TRP A 160 -12.81 -5.99 -3.80
N PRO A 161 -13.78 -5.84 -2.89
CA PRO A 161 -14.15 -4.54 -2.32
C PRO A 161 -13.00 -3.72 -1.74
N ALA A 162 -11.99 -4.38 -1.17
CA ALA A 162 -10.79 -3.72 -0.68
C ALA A 162 -9.56 -4.63 -0.76
N ILE A 163 -8.39 -4.02 -0.94
CA ILE A 163 -7.10 -4.69 -1.02
C ILE A 163 -6.11 -3.90 -0.19
N GLY A 164 -5.26 -4.61 0.53
CA GLY A 164 -4.09 -4.09 1.21
C GLY A 164 -2.82 -4.68 0.60
N LEU A 165 -1.82 -3.83 0.42
CA LEU A 165 -0.47 -4.20 -0.01
C LEU A 165 0.50 -3.40 0.83
N ASP A 166 1.51 -4.09 1.34
CA ASP A 166 2.62 -3.46 2.03
C ASP A 166 3.98 -4.04 1.60
N LEU A 167 5.02 -3.22 1.68
CA LEU A 167 6.39 -3.53 1.28
C LEU A 167 7.34 -2.96 2.31
N GLU A 168 8.12 -3.82 2.97
CA GLU A 168 9.07 -3.42 4.00
C GLU A 168 10.43 -4.06 3.77
N ARG A 169 11.52 -3.38 4.13
CA ARG A 169 12.85 -4.03 4.10
C ARG A 169 12.87 -5.11 5.17
N ALA A 170 13.30 -6.33 4.85
CA ALA A 170 13.52 -7.33 5.90
C ALA A 170 14.86 -7.09 6.58
N GLU A 171 14.84 -6.03 7.37
CA GLU A 171 15.86 -5.69 8.33
C GLU A 171 15.19 -5.68 9.70
N PRO A 172 15.93 -6.03 10.76
CA PRO A 172 15.41 -5.89 12.12
C PRO A 172 15.05 -4.43 12.40
N MET A 173 13.90 -4.20 13.03
CA MET A 173 13.59 -2.91 13.66
C MET A 173 14.22 -2.82 15.05
N SER A 174 14.26 -1.62 15.63
CA SER A 174 14.69 -1.45 17.02
C SER A 174 13.70 -2.11 17.98
N ASP A 175 14.17 -2.48 19.17
CA ASP A 175 13.33 -3.11 20.19
C ASP A 175 12.13 -2.24 20.57
N ASP A 176 12.34 -0.93 20.77
CA ASP A 176 11.26 0.04 21.03
C ASP A 176 10.17 0.04 19.95
N MET A 177 10.54 -0.16 18.68
CA MET A 177 9.57 -0.26 17.60
C MET A 177 8.87 -1.62 17.63
N ALA A 178 9.61 -2.70 17.86
CA ALA A 178 9.06 -4.04 17.94
C ALA A 178 8.01 -4.15 19.06
N GLU A 179 8.20 -3.46 20.18
CA GLU A 179 7.24 -3.40 21.29
C GLU A 179 5.91 -2.74 20.91
N LEU A 180 5.92 -1.74 20.02
CA LEU A 180 4.70 -1.09 19.54
C LEU A 180 3.91 -1.95 18.54
N ILE A 181 4.57 -2.96 17.95
CA ILE A 181 3.97 -3.83 16.94
C ILE A 181 3.51 -5.16 17.54
N ARG A 182 4.28 -5.72 18.45
CA ARG A 182 4.04 -7.06 18.99
C ARG A 182 2.82 -7.07 19.90
N HIS A 183 1.98 -8.08 19.69
CA HIS A 183 0.94 -8.49 20.62
C HIS A 183 1.42 -9.78 21.35
N PRO A 184 1.12 -9.99 22.64
CA PRO A 184 1.57 -11.19 23.38
C PRO A 184 1.11 -12.55 22.81
N LEU A 185 0.03 -12.53 22.04
CA LEU A 185 -0.52 -13.69 21.31
C LEU A 185 -0.10 -13.74 19.82
N ASP A 186 0.84 -12.90 19.39
CA ASP A 186 1.41 -13.06 18.05
C ASP A 186 2.11 -14.43 17.97
N HIS A 187 1.91 -15.12 16.86
CA HIS A 187 2.59 -16.37 16.57
C HIS A 187 3.28 -16.26 15.22
N VAL A 188 4.56 -16.61 15.17
CA VAL A 188 5.33 -16.62 13.93
C VAL A 188 5.98 -17.99 13.79
N ASP A 189 5.63 -18.70 12.72
CA ASP A 189 6.28 -19.96 12.35
C ASP A 189 7.80 -19.75 12.31
N PRO A 190 8.63 -20.61 12.97
CA PRO A 190 10.09 -20.43 13.10
C PRO A 190 10.90 -20.48 11.78
N VAL A 191 10.26 -20.33 10.63
CA VAL A 191 10.89 -20.15 9.32
C VAL A 191 11.71 -18.85 9.24
N LEU A 192 11.40 -17.85 10.08
CA LEU A 192 12.11 -16.58 10.16
C LEU A 192 12.91 -16.47 11.45
N SER A 193 14.04 -15.75 11.38
CA SER A 193 14.76 -15.36 12.59
C SER A 193 13.93 -14.38 13.42
N GLU A 194 14.01 -14.50 14.75
CA GLU A 194 13.33 -13.61 15.70
C GLU A 194 13.46 -12.11 15.37
N PRO A 195 14.64 -11.58 14.99
CA PRO A 195 14.78 -10.16 14.65
C PRO A 195 13.98 -9.70 13.41
N LEU A 196 13.74 -10.60 12.44
CA LEU A 196 12.97 -10.27 11.24
C LEU A 196 11.46 -10.46 11.44
N ALA A 197 11.06 -11.24 12.45
CA ALA A 197 9.66 -11.51 12.75
C ALA A 197 8.87 -10.21 13.03
N ALA A 198 9.45 -9.27 13.78
CA ALA A 198 8.80 -7.99 14.08
C ALA A 198 8.50 -7.17 12.81
N THR A 199 9.42 -7.17 11.84
CA THR A 199 9.25 -6.45 10.58
C THR A 199 8.19 -7.09 9.69
N LEU A 200 8.11 -8.42 9.67
CA LEU A 200 7.02 -9.10 8.96
C LEU A 200 5.67 -8.89 9.65
N LEU A 201 5.60 -8.93 10.99
CA LEU A 201 4.40 -8.61 11.76
C LEU A 201 3.90 -7.21 11.41
N PHE A 202 4.80 -6.22 11.39
CA PHE A 202 4.47 -4.86 11.01
C PHE A 202 3.90 -4.80 9.59
N SER A 203 4.61 -5.36 8.60
CA SER A 203 4.15 -5.33 7.21
C SER A 203 2.78 -5.99 7.04
N ALA A 204 2.55 -7.15 7.67
CA ALA A 204 1.27 -7.85 7.61
C ALA A 204 0.13 -7.03 8.24
N LYS A 205 0.38 -6.38 9.40
CA LYS A 205 -0.59 -5.51 10.06
C LYS A 205 -0.87 -4.23 9.25
N GLU A 206 0.14 -3.64 8.60
CA GLU A 206 -0.02 -2.53 7.64
C GLU A 206 -0.86 -2.93 6.43
N ALA A 207 -0.61 -4.09 5.82
CA ALA A 207 -1.43 -4.60 4.72
C ALA A 207 -2.88 -4.81 5.18
N ALA A 208 -3.11 -5.39 6.35
CA ALA A 208 -4.45 -5.54 6.90
C ALA A 208 -5.13 -4.19 7.17
N PHE A 209 -4.41 -3.22 7.74
CA PHE A 209 -4.90 -1.87 7.95
C PHE A 209 -5.33 -1.21 6.62
N LYS A 210 -4.48 -1.26 5.59
CA LYS A 210 -4.78 -0.71 4.26
C LYS A 210 -5.99 -1.37 3.61
N ALA A 211 -6.21 -2.66 3.84
CA ALA A 211 -7.37 -3.38 3.33
C ALA A 211 -8.66 -3.02 4.06
N GLN A 212 -8.66 -2.95 5.39
CA GLN A 212 -9.88 -2.75 6.18
C GLN A 212 -10.29 -1.27 6.29
N PHE A 213 -9.34 -0.33 6.32
CA PHE A 213 -9.61 1.08 6.61
C PHE A 213 -10.61 1.72 5.63
N PRO A 214 -10.58 1.43 4.30
CA PRO A 214 -11.59 1.93 3.37
C PRO A 214 -13.02 1.44 3.65
N LEU A 215 -13.18 0.35 4.41
CA LEU A 215 -14.47 -0.27 4.72
C LEU A 215 -15.02 0.20 6.07
N THR A 216 -14.16 0.34 7.07
CA THR A 216 -14.54 0.62 8.47
C THR A 216 -14.32 2.09 8.87
N GLY A 217 -13.33 2.75 8.26
CA GLY A 217 -12.82 4.05 8.73
C GLY A 217 -12.09 4.00 10.07
N LEU A 218 -11.77 2.81 10.59
CA LEU A 218 -11.20 2.62 11.92
C LEU A 218 -9.69 2.45 11.89
N TRP A 219 -9.03 3.05 12.87
CA TRP A 219 -7.60 2.87 13.11
C TRP A 219 -7.34 1.58 13.87
N ILE A 220 -6.25 0.90 13.54
CA ILE A 220 -5.78 -0.29 14.24
C ILE A 220 -4.60 0.10 15.12
N ASP A 221 -4.68 -0.26 16.39
CA ASP A 221 -3.49 -0.34 17.25
C ASP A 221 -2.86 -1.73 17.05
N TYR A 222 -1.67 -1.75 16.48
CA TYR A 222 -0.97 -3.00 16.13
C TYR A 222 -0.68 -3.88 17.35
N SER A 223 -0.42 -3.26 18.50
CA SER A 223 -0.20 -3.96 19.76
C SER A 223 -1.44 -4.66 20.31
N GLN A 224 -2.63 -4.37 19.75
CA GLN A 224 -3.94 -4.90 20.18
C GLN A 224 -4.54 -5.92 19.21
N VAL A 225 -3.87 -6.19 18.09
CA VAL A 225 -4.35 -7.15 17.08
C VAL A 225 -3.37 -8.31 16.98
N PRO A 226 -3.72 -9.49 17.55
CA PRO A 226 -2.90 -10.67 17.38
C PRO A 226 -2.90 -11.13 15.92
N LEU A 227 -1.73 -11.59 15.47
CA LEU A 227 -1.51 -12.14 14.14
C LEU A 227 -0.82 -13.50 14.24
N THR A 228 -1.27 -14.47 13.44
CA THR A 228 -0.58 -15.74 13.23
C THR A 228 0.04 -15.78 11.84
N ILE A 229 1.36 -15.89 11.76
CA ILE A 229 2.15 -16.02 10.52
C ILE A 229 2.50 -17.50 10.30
N THR A 230 2.25 -17.97 9.09
CA THR A 230 2.69 -19.28 8.57
C THR A 230 3.77 -19.10 7.49
N ALA A 231 4.27 -20.18 6.91
CA ALA A 231 5.34 -20.15 5.89
C ALA A 231 5.07 -19.23 4.67
N ASP A 232 3.82 -19.02 4.26
CA ASP A 232 3.45 -18.23 3.08
C ASP A 232 2.18 -17.37 3.25
N GLY A 233 1.68 -17.29 4.49
CA GLY A 233 0.44 -16.61 4.81
C GLY A 233 0.41 -16.06 6.23
N PHE A 234 -0.68 -15.35 6.52
CA PHE A 234 -0.99 -14.92 7.87
C PHE A 234 -2.49 -14.75 8.07
N THR A 235 -2.92 -14.79 9.32
CA THR A 235 -4.32 -14.57 9.72
C THR A 235 -4.39 -13.62 10.90
N LEU A 236 -5.43 -12.79 10.93
CA LEU A 236 -5.79 -11.91 12.05
C LEU A 236 -7.31 -11.72 12.08
N SER A 237 -7.81 -11.01 13.09
CA SER A 237 -9.21 -10.57 13.14
C SER A 237 -9.31 -9.06 13.26
N VAL A 238 -10.21 -8.46 12.49
CA VAL A 238 -10.54 -7.02 12.60
C VAL A 238 -12.02 -6.92 12.90
N GLN A 239 -12.36 -6.31 14.04
CA GLN A 239 -13.74 -6.25 14.54
C GLN A 239 -14.43 -7.62 14.54
N GLY A 240 -13.75 -8.69 14.97
CA GLY A 240 -14.31 -10.06 14.98
C GLY A 240 -14.40 -10.73 13.61
N VAL A 241 -14.14 -10.02 12.51
CA VAL A 241 -14.10 -10.59 11.16
C VAL A 241 -12.72 -11.18 10.89
N PRO A 242 -12.60 -12.50 10.64
CA PRO A 242 -11.32 -13.11 10.32
C PRO A 242 -10.84 -12.63 8.94
N LEU A 243 -9.59 -12.21 8.87
CA LEU A 243 -8.91 -11.83 7.63
C LEU A 243 -7.70 -12.75 7.42
N SER A 244 -7.43 -13.04 6.15
CA SER A 244 -6.24 -13.80 5.73
C SER A 244 -5.45 -12.99 4.72
N GLY A 245 -4.13 -13.14 4.78
CA GLY A 245 -3.21 -12.53 3.85
C GLY A 245 -2.09 -13.48 3.46
N HIS A 246 -1.36 -13.06 2.44
CA HIS A 246 -0.16 -13.75 1.96
C HIS A 246 1.05 -12.88 2.17
N TRP A 247 2.20 -13.52 2.41
CA TRP A 247 3.47 -12.83 2.42
C TRP A 247 4.53 -13.58 1.62
N ARG A 248 5.47 -12.84 1.05
CA ARG A 248 6.63 -13.39 0.36
C ARG A 248 7.87 -12.53 0.55
N ARG A 249 9.03 -13.19 0.48
CA ARG A 249 10.32 -12.53 0.34
C ARG A 249 10.53 -12.10 -1.11
N ALA A 250 10.92 -10.85 -1.33
CA ALA A 250 11.22 -10.25 -2.62
C ALA A 250 12.60 -9.58 -2.58
N GLY A 251 13.65 -10.38 -2.77
CA GLY A 251 15.03 -9.91 -2.55
C GLY A 251 15.23 -9.44 -1.11
N GLU A 252 15.52 -8.16 -0.92
CA GLU A 252 15.67 -7.54 0.40
C GLU A 252 14.36 -7.08 1.04
N LEU A 253 13.22 -7.24 0.38
CA LEU A 253 11.90 -6.83 0.89
C LEU A 253 11.02 -8.00 1.38
N PHE A 254 10.17 -7.73 2.35
CA PHE A 254 8.93 -8.46 2.58
C PHE A 254 7.82 -7.78 1.78
N ALA A 255 7.00 -8.58 1.12
CA ALA A 255 5.75 -8.14 0.52
C ALA A 255 4.61 -8.85 1.22
N THR A 256 3.58 -8.12 1.62
CA THR A 256 2.39 -8.66 2.27
C THR A 256 1.14 -8.16 1.57
N THR A 257 0.13 -9.01 1.45
CA THR A 257 -1.13 -8.69 0.79
C THR A 257 -2.32 -9.22 1.56
N VAL A 258 -3.41 -8.45 1.58
CA VAL A 258 -4.72 -8.86 2.11
C VAL A 258 -5.77 -8.49 1.07
N LEU A 259 -6.59 -9.45 0.66
CA LEU A 259 -7.70 -9.21 -0.27
C LEU A 259 -9.00 -9.52 0.44
N ILE A 260 -9.90 -8.54 0.52
CA ILE A 260 -11.18 -8.68 1.22
C ILE A 260 -12.26 -8.90 0.19
N GLY A 261 -12.87 -10.10 0.21
CA GLY A 261 -14.02 -10.45 -0.62
C GLY A 261 -15.33 -9.83 -0.11
N ARG A 262 -16.40 -9.95 -0.90
CA ARG A 262 -17.71 -9.32 -0.62
C ARG A 262 -18.26 -9.60 0.78
N GLU A 263 -18.30 -10.87 1.17
CA GLU A 263 -18.87 -11.30 2.46
C GLU A 263 -18.15 -10.64 3.64
N HIS A 264 -16.82 -10.75 3.69
CA HIS A 264 -16.00 -10.11 4.73
C HIS A 264 -16.12 -8.58 4.70
N ALA A 265 -16.24 -7.98 3.52
CA ALA A 265 -16.40 -6.53 3.40
C ALA A 265 -17.75 -6.05 3.96
N ASP A 266 -18.82 -6.82 3.74
CA ASP A 266 -20.15 -6.50 4.26
C ASP A 266 -20.17 -6.68 5.79
N ALA A 267 -19.57 -7.74 6.33
CA ALA A 267 -19.41 -7.93 7.78
C ALA A 267 -18.63 -6.78 8.45
N LEU A 268 -17.51 -6.35 7.85
CA LEU A 268 -16.71 -5.21 8.35
C LEU A 268 -17.49 -3.90 8.34
N ARG A 269 -18.29 -3.63 7.30
CA ARG A 269 -19.10 -2.39 7.21
C ARG A 269 -20.19 -2.32 8.27
N LEU A 270 -20.77 -3.47 8.64
CA LEU A 270 -21.82 -3.55 9.64
C LEU A 270 -21.25 -3.49 11.08
N GLY A 271 -19.93 -3.67 11.24
CA GLY A 271 -19.32 -3.90 12.56
C GLY A 271 -19.77 -5.22 13.19
N GLU A 272 -20.38 -6.11 12.39
CA GLU A 272 -20.85 -7.42 12.78
C GLU A 272 -19.70 -8.42 12.71
N GLY A 273 -18.69 -8.18 13.54
CA GLY A 273 -17.97 -9.30 14.14
C GLY A 273 -18.98 -10.07 14.94
N ILE A 274 -19.33 -11.25 14.43
CA ILE A 274 -20.19 -12.21 15.10
C ILE A 274 -19.62 -12.45 16.51
N TRP A 275 -20.19 -11.78 17.52
CA TRP A 275 -20.06 -12.17 18.92
C TRP A 275 -20.96 -13.40 19.13
N SER A 276 -20.53 -14.53 18.61
CA SER A 276 -20.96 -15.86 19.04
C SER A 276 -19.78 -16.78 18.75
N VAL A 277 -19.02 -17.22 19.75
CA VAL A 277 -19.44 -18.03 20.91
C VAL A 277 -18.50 -17.84 22.10
#